data_AF-A0A539CUW8-F1
#
_entry.id   AF-A0A539CUW8-F1
#
_cell.length_a   1.000
_cell.length_b   1.000
_cell.length_c   1.000
_cell.angle_alpha   90.00
_cell.angle_beta   90.00
_cell.angle_gamma   90.00
#
_symmetry.space_group_name_H-M   'P 1'
#
loop_
_entity.id
_entity.type
_entity.pdbx_description
1 polymer ?
#
loop_
_entity_poly.entity_id
_entity_poly.type
_entity_poly.pdbx_seq_one_letter_code
_entity_poly.pdbx_strand_id
1 'polypeptide(L)'
;MILSPTGVGPGCPVVQALEDDISLIWLKHHSDTLKDVTLLEASAATIGANGGEIFYGRNLDLMFSDPTTPKGSRTPDIIVAPNVGVIYTGGKKKLAEHGGFAHDDTNVIMLVAHPALPTRIVNSPVETAQVPPTILALLGLDPSRLIAVQQEGTQVLPGIQ
;
A
#
# COMPACT_ATOMS: atom_id res chain seq x y z
N MET A 1 -3.35 -7.53 17.80
CA MET A 1 -2.13 -7.12 18.53
C MET A 1 -1.85 -5.70 18.10
N ILE A 2 -1.43 -4.84 19.02
CA ILE A 2 -1.02 -3.46 18.72
C ILE A 2 0.50 -3.39 18.93
N LEU A 3 1.24 -2.81 17.99
CA LEU A 3 2.70 -2.63 18.08
C LEU A 3 3.08 -1.39 18.89
N SER A 4 2.18 -0.40 19.09
CA SER A 4 2.47 0.76 19.96
C SER A 4 1.26 1.45 20.61
N PRO A 5 1.46 2.12 21.76
CA PRO A 5 1.76 3.55 21.63
C PRO A 5 3.13 3.98 22.20
N THR A 6 3.91 3.09 22.82
CA THR A 6 5.19 3.47 23.49
C THR A 6 6.44 3.29 22.64
N GLY A 7 6.31 2.89 21.37
CA GLY A 7 7.43 2.54 20.50
C GLY A 7 7.43 1.07 20.07
N VAL A 8 8.33 0.72 19.15
CA VAL A 8 8.55 -0.66 18.67
C VAL A 8 9.01 -1.59 19.80
N GLY A 9 9.62 -1.01 20.84
CA GLY A 9 9.98 -1.66 22.10
C GLY A 9 10.76 -0.70 23.00
N PRO A 10 11.31 -1.19 24.12
CA PRO A 10 12.07 -0.35 25.06
C PRO A 10 13.23 0.37 24.38
N GLY A 11 13.23 1.70 24.43
CA GLY A 11 14.29 2.52 23.82
C GLY A 11 14.20 2.67 22.29
N CYS A 12 13.07 2.31 21.69
CA CYS A 12 12.78 2.44 20.25
C CYS A 12 11.56 3.36 20.05
N PRO A 13 11.74 4.70 20.22
CA PRO A 13 10.63 5.65 20.23
C PRO A 13 10.07 5.87 18.82
N VAL A 14 8.74 5.81 18.70
CA VAL A 14 8.00 6.16 17.48
C VAL A 14 7.31 7.51 17.67
N VAL A 15 7.18 8.29 16.59
CA VAL A 15 6.34 9.50 16.55
C VAL A 15 4.88 9.09 16.39
N GLN A 16 4.63 8.11 15.54
CA GLN A 16 3.31 7.58 15.27
C GLN A 16 3.41 6.15 14.77
N ALA A 17 2.45 5.31 15.15
CA ALA A 17 2.16 4.09 14.43
C ALA A 17 0.68 4.07 14.07
N LEU A 18 0.36 3.64 12.85
CA LEU A 18 -1.01 3.36 12.42
C LEU A 18 -1.08 1.88 12.08
N GLU A 19 -2.03 1.19 12.70
CA GLU A 19 -2.11 -0.25 12.67
C GLU A 19 -3.50 -0.65 12.25
N ASP A 20 -3.57 -1.40 11.15
CA ASP A 20 -4.79 -2.03 10.71
C ASP A 20 -4.50 -3.37 10.02
N ASP A 21 -4.70 -3.51 8.71
CA ASP A 21 -4.23 -4.69 7.98
C ASP A 21 -2.69 -4.78 7.99
N ILE A 22 -2.02 -3.63 7.91
CA ILE A 22 -0.57 -3.49 8.07
C ILE A 22 -0.25 -2.48 9.18
N SER A 23 0.99 -2.50 9.69
CA SER A 23 1.49 -1.45 10.58
C SER A 23 2.38 -0.49 9.82
N LEU A 24 2.04 0.80 9.85
CA LEU A 24 2.85 1.91 9.34
C LEU A 24 3.51 2.59 10.54
N ILE A 25 4.84 2.67 10.56
CA ILE A 25 5.60 3.15 11.70
C ILE A 25 6.48 4.34 11.28
N TRP A 26 6.25 5.49 11.91
CA TRP A 26 7.09 6.69 11.79
C TRP A 26 7.98 6.81 13.02
N LEU A 27 9.28 6.76 12.83
CA LEU A 27 10.26 6.83 13.91
C LEU A 27 10.49 8.27 14.36
N LYS A 28 10.89 8.43 15.62
CA LYS A 28 11.38 9.73 16.10
C LYS A 28 12.69 10.13 15.41
N HIS A 29 13.51 9.14 15.06
CA HIS A 29 14.77 9.31 14.38
C HIS A 29 14.89 8.27 13.26
N HIS A 30 14.88 8.72 12.00
CA HIS A 30 15.04 7.85 10.82
C HIS A 30 16.36 7.04 10.85
N SER A 31 17.37 7.47 11.61
CA SER A 31 18.61 6.72 11.81
C SER A 31 18.44 5.42 12.62
N ASP A 32 17.34 5.27 13.35
CA ASP A 32 17.07 4.11 14.20
C ASP A 32 16.41 2.95 13.42
N THR A 33 16.09 3.12 12.14
CA THR A 33 15.35 2.14 11.32
C THR A 33 15.91 0.73 11.41
N LEU A 34 17.22 0.53 11.23
CA LEU A 34 17.81 -0.82 11.29
C LEU A 34 17.71 -1.47 12.68
N LYS A 35 17.88 -0.66 13.73
CA LYS A 35 17.78 -1.13 15.11
C LYS A 35 16.34 -1.59 15.40
N ASP A 36 15.36 -0.81 14.99
CA ASP A 36 13.95 -1.09 15.23
C ASP A 36 13.45 -2.28 14.38
N VAL A 37 13.89 -2.37 13.12
CA VAL A 37 13.65 -3.54 12.26
C VAL A 37 14.20 -4.81 12.89
N THR A 38 15.44 -4.79 13.41
CA THR A 38 16.05 -5.97 14.06
C THR A 38 15.17 -6.48 15.21
N LEU A 39 14.59 -5.56 15.98
CA LEU A 39 13.69 -5.91 17.09
C LEU A 39 12.35 -6.49 16.60
N LEU A 40 11.79 -5.92 15.54
CA LEU A 40 10.56 -6.42 14.90
C LEU A 40 10.77 -7.83 14.32
N GLU A 41 11.86 -8.04 13.60
CA GLU A 41 12.23 -9.35 13.02
C GLU A 41 12.43 -10.41 14.12
N ALA A 42 13.13 -10.07 15.20
CA ALA A 42 13.30 -10.96 16.35
C ALA A 42 11.97 -11.32 17.02
N SER A 43 10.95 -10.46 16.88
CA SER A 43 9.62 -10.64 17.46
C SER A 43 8.58 -11.11 16.43
N ALA A 44 8.98 -11.41 15.18
CA ALA A 44 8.08 -11.59 14.05
C ALA A 44 6.97 -12.61 14.31
N ALA A 45 7.28 -13.74 14.97
CA ALA A 45 6.29 -14.76 15.30
C ALA A 45 5.26 -14.26 16.33
N THR A 46 5.71 -13.50 17.32
CA THR A 46 4.84 -12.90 18.34
C THR A 46 3.91 -11.88 17.70
N ILE A 47 4.43 -11.06 16.78
CA ILE A 47 3.65 -10.04 16.07
C ILE A 47 2.92 -10.54 14.83
N GLY A 48 2.90 -11.87 14.61
CA GLY A 48 2.18 -12.47 13.48
C GLY A 48 2.70 -12.05 12.11
N ALA A 49 3.98 -11.70 11.99
CA ALA A 49 4.66 -11.28 10.75
C ALA A 49 5.77 -12.25 10.30
N ASN A 50 5.89 -13.44 10.90
CA ASN A 50 6.95 -14.42 10.60
C ASN A 50 6.84 -15.10 9.22
N GLY A 51 5.73 -14.92 8.53
CA GLY A 51 5.53 -15.26 7.11
C GLY A 51 5.03 -14.07 6.30
N GLY A 52 5.06 -12.86 6.87
CA GLY A 52 4.82 -11.60 6.19
C GLY A 52 6.14 -10.93 5.78
N GLU A 53 6.11 -9.61 5.58
CA GLU A 53 7.28 -8.83 5.18
C GLU A 53 7.39 -7.54 6.00
N ILE A 54 8.62 -7.20 6.41
CA ILE A 54 8.94 -5.92 7.04
C ILE A 54 9.66 -5.08 5.99
N PHE A 55 8.98 -4.06 5.47
CA PHE A 55 9.52 -3.13 4.47
C PHE A 55 10.23 -1.98 5.17
N TYR A 56 11.46 -1.70 4.74
CA TYR A 56 12.26 -0.57 5.20
C TYR A 56 13.34 -0.23 4.16
N GLY A 57 13.90 0.97 4.26
CA GLY A 57 15.00 1.42 3.40
C GLY A 57 14.70 1.21 1.92
N ARG A 58 15.63 0.58 1.18
CA ARG A 58 15.52 0.48 -0.28
C ARG A 58 14.29 -0.29 -0.77
N ASN A 59 13.79 -1.26 0.00
CA ASN A 59 12.57 -1.98 -0.38
C ASN A 59 11.34 -1.06 -0.32
N LEU A 60 11.34 -0.12 0.63
CA LEU A 60 10.28 0.88 0.76
C LEU A 60 10.41 2.00 -0.29
N ASP A 61 11.64 2.41 -0.62
CA ASP A 61 11.93 3.46 -1.61
C ASP A 61 11.47 3.12 -3.04
N LEU A 62 11.29 1.83 -3.34
CA LEU A 62 10.74 1.38 -4.62
C LEU A 62 9.24 1.67 -4.74
N MET A 63 8.55 1.86 -3.61
CA MET A 63 7.11 2.04 -3.53
C MET A 63 6.73 3.48 -3.17
N PHE A 64 7.52 4.10 -2.27
CA PHE A 64 7.24 5.41 -1.72
C PHE A 64 8.48 6.31 -1.77
N SER A 65 8.29 7.62 -1.61
CA SER A 65 9.42 8.55 -1.57
C SER A 65 10.17 8.43 -0.25
N ASP A 66 11.51 8.52 -0.28
CA ASP A 66 12.39 8.44 0.89
C ASP A 66 11.88 9.29 2.07
N PRO A 67 11.60 8.68 3.24
CA PRO A 67 11.01 9.35 4.40
C PRO A 67 11.88 10.47 4.99
N THR A 68 13.18 10.48 4.71
CA THR A 68 14.12 11.53 5.18
C THR A 68 14.02 12.82 4.36
N THR A 69 13.29 12.80 3.25
CA THR A 69 13.15 13.94 2.34
C THR A 69 11.84 14.69 2.56
N PRO A 70 11.75 15.99 2.21
CA PRO A 70 10.50 16.74 2.30
C PRO A 70 9.36 16.12 1.46
N LYS A 71 9.68 15.46 0.33
CA LYS A 71 8.70 14.77 -0.51
C LYS A 71 8.15 13.51 0.17
N GLY A 72 8.98 12.81 0.92
CA GLY A 72 8.62 11.62 1.68
C GLY A 72 8.18 11.90 3.11
N SER A 73 7.89 13.15 3.50
CA SER A 73 7.55 13.48 4.90
C SER A 73 6.30 12.76 5.46
N ARG A 74 5.56 12.04 4.60
CA ARG A 74 4.40 11.21 4.96
C ARG A 74 4.67 9.71 4.79
N THR A 75 5.80 9.32 4.22
CA THR A 75 6.21 7.93 4.11
C THR A 75 6.64 7.44 5.50
N PRO A 76 6.17 6.27 5.97
CA PRO A 76 6.69 5.67 7.20
C PRO A 76 8.15 5.25 7.03
N ASP A 77 8.85 5.02 8.13
CA ASP A 77 10.20 4.44 8.09
C ASP A 77 10.15 2.93 7.86
N ILE A 78 9.12 2.30 8.44
CA ILE A 78 8.93 0.85 8.47
C ILE A 78 7.46 0.56 8.19
N ILE A 79 7.21 -0.43 7.33
CA ILE A 79 5.91 -1.07 7.19
C ILE A 79 6.02 -2.52 7.60
N VAL A 80 5.16 -2.99 8.50
CA VAL A 80 5.07 -4.41 8.87
C VAL A 80 3.80 -4.97 8.25
N ALA A 81 3.96 -5.80 7.23
CA ALA A 81 2.89 -6.64 6.69
C ALA A 81 2.84 -7.94 7.48
N PRO A 82 1.69 -8.29 8.09
CA PRO A 82 1.55 -9.53 8.83
C PRO A 82 1.40 -10.72 7.88
N ASN A 83 1.25 -11.91 8.45
CA ASN A 83 0.83 -13.10 7.71
C ASN A 83 -0.56 -12.86 7.08
N VAL A 84 -0.79 -13.37 5.87
CA VAL A 84 -2.10 -13.28 5.21
C VAL A 84 -3.22 -13.79 6.15
N GLY A 85 -4.28 -12.98 6.29
CA GLY A 85 -5.41 -13.26 7.19
C GLY A 85 -5.20 -12.83 8.65
N VAL A 86 -4.08 -12.18 8.99
CA VAL A 86 -3.83 -11.57 10.30
C VAL A 86 -3.99 -10.06 10.19
N ILE A 87 -4.67 -9.43 11.15
CA ILE A 87 -4.83 -7.97 11.24
C ILE A 87 -4.32 -7.44 12.58
N TYR A 88 -3.77 -6.23 12.58
CA TYR A 88 -3.40 -5.47 13.77
C TYR A 88 -4.59 -4.67 14.29
N THR A 89 -5.31 -5.23 15.27
CA THR A 89 -6.41 -4.55 15.96
C THR A 89 -6.18 -4.48 17.47
N GLY A 90 -6.59 -3.35 18.07
CA GLY A 90 -6.63 -3.13 19.52
C GLY A 90 -7.84 -3.71 20.23
N GLY A 91 -8.83 -4.21 19.48
CA GLY A 91 -10.07 -4.73 20.04
C GLY A 91 -10.63 -5.90 19.25
N LYS A 92 -11.55 -6.64 19.87
CA LYS A 92 -12.13 -7.86 19.28
C LYS A 92 -13.35 -7.63 18.37
N LYS A 93 -13.77 -6.37 18.20
CA LYS A 93 -14.96 -6.03 17.40
C LYS A 93 -14.68 -6.02 15.89
N LYS A 94 -13.44 -5.71 15.51
CA LYS A 94 -12.97 -5.73 14.13
C LYS A 94 -12.59 -7.18 13.78
N LEU A 95 -13.27 -7.73 12.78
CA LEU A 95 -13.14 -9.15 12.39
C LEU A 95 -12.45 -9.35 11.04
N ALA A 96 -12.39 -8.30 10.22
CA ALA A 96 -11.77 -8.29 8.91
C ALA A 96 -11.36 -6.85 8.58
N GLU A 97 -10.30 -6.72 7.80
CA GLU A 97 -9.82 -5.47 7.23
C GLU A 97 -9.29 -5.70 5.82
N HIS A 98 -9.02 -4.60 5.14
CA HIS A 98 -8.21 -4.55 3.93
C HIS A 98 -7.23 -3.37 4.07
N GLY A 99 -6.39 -3.16 3.06
CA GLY A 99 -5.51 -1.99 2.97
C GLY A 99 -4.04 -2.32 3.19
N GLY A 100 -3.69 -3.60 3.28
CA GLY A 100 -2.34 -4.09 3.13
C GLY A 100 -1.96 -4.40 1.70
N PHE A 101 -0.94 -5.23 1.55
CA PHE A 101 -0.32 -5.57 0.27
C PHE A 101 -0.67 -6.98 -0.22
N ALA A 102 -1.55 -7.68 0.48
CA ALA A 102 -1.98 -9.00 0.09
C ALA A 102 -2.80 -8.95 -1.22
N HIS A 103 -2.86 -10.08 -1.92
CA HIS A 103 -3.55 -10.15 -3.21
C HIS A 103 -5.06 -9.93 -3.06
N ASP A 104 -5.66 -10.46 -2.00
CA ASP A 104 -7.06 -10.25 -1.63
C ASP A 104 -7.39 -8.80 -1.24
N ASP A 105 -6.40 -8.02 -0.81
CA ASP A 105 -6.56 -6.61 -0.45
C ASP A 105 -6.53 -5.65 -1.64
N THR A 106 -5.76 -6.01 -2.66
CA THR A 106 -5.39 -5.09 -3.76
C THR A 106 -6.16 -5.34 -5.05
N ASN A 107 -6.81 -6.50 -5.19
CA ASN A 107 -7.56 -6.86 -6.40
C ASN A 107 -9.04 -6.49 -6.26
N VAL A 108 -9.54 -5.74 -7.25
CA VAL A 108 -10.94 -5.33 -7.33
C VAL A 108 -11.55 -5.75 -8.67
N ILE A 109 -12.86 -5.95 -8.68
CA ILE A 109 -13.60 -6.24 -9.91
C ILE A 109 -13.63 -4.99 -10.80
N MET A 110 -13.28 -5.16 -12.07
CA MET A 110 -13.40 -4.12 -13.11
C MET A 110 -14.58 -4.42 -14.04
N LEU A 111 -15.58 -3.55 -14.06
CA LEU A 111 -16.71 -3.61 -14.99
C LEU A 111 -16.86 -2.27 -15.71
N VAL A 112 -16.91 -2.31 -17.04
CA VAL A 112 -17.13 -1.13 -17.88
C VAL A 112 -18.40 -1.33 -18.69
N ALA A 113 -19.31 -0.35 -18.62
CA ALA A 113 -20.56 -0.36 -19.36
C ALA A 113 -20.74 0.97 -20.09
N HIS A 114 -20.91 0.92 -21.41
CA HIS A 114 -21.13 2.08 -22.26
C HIS A 114 -21.92 1.66 -23.51
N PRO A 115 -22.90 2.45 -24.00
CA PRO A 115 -23.75 2.04 -25.13
C PRO A 115 -23.01 1.71 -26.43
N ALA A 116 -21.83 2.32 -26.63
CA ALA A 116 -21.00 2.05 -27.80
C ALA A 116 -20.07 0.84 -27.65
N LEU A 117 -19.99 0.21 -26.46
CA LEU A 117 -19.13 -0.93 -26.22
C LEU A 117 -19.90 -2.25 -26.39
N PRO A 118 -19.33 -3.24 -27.10
CA PRO A 118 -19.90 -4.57 -27.17
C PRO A 118 -19.69 -5.33 -25.84
N THR A 119 -20.60 -6.23 -25.52
CA THR A 119 -20.43 -7.17 -24.41
C THR A 119 -19.22 -8.09 -24.68
N ARG A 120 -18.24 -8.09 -23.77
CA ARG A 120 -17.07 -8.97 -23.85
C ARG A 120 -16.42 -9.17 -22.48
N ILE A 121 -15.62 -10.23 -22.38
CA ILE A 121 -14.69 -10.45 -21.26
C ILE A 121 -13.27 -10.19 -21.76
N VAL A 122 -12.51 -9.42 -21.00
CA VAL A 122 -11.09 -9.15 -21.25
C VAL A 122 -10.30 -9.69 -20.07
N ASN A 123 -9.47 -10.71 -20.32
CA ASN A 123 -8.68 -11.38 -19.28
C ASN A 123 -7.27 -10.80 -19.10
N SER A 124 -6.91 -9.77 -19.88
CA SER A 124 -5.63 -9.08 -19.73
C SER A 124 -5.55 -8.43 -18.34
N PRO A 125 -4.40 -8.51 -17.65
CA PRO A 125 -4.19 -7.76 -16.42
C PRO A 125 -4.39 -6.26 -16.65
N VAL A 126 -5.02 -5.60 -15.69
CA VAL A 126 -5.27 -4.15 -15.71
C VAL A 126 -5.05 -3.58 -14.32
N GLU A 127 -4.78 -2.27 -14.27
CA GLU A 127 -4.60 -1.51 -13.04
C GLU A 127 -5.71 -0.47 -12.88
N THR A 128 -6.05 -0.14 -11.63
CA THR A 128 -7.04 0.90 -11.32
C THR A 128 -6.60 2.28 -11.82
N ALA A 129 -5.29 2.51 -11.96
CA ALA A 129 -4.71 3.71 -12.58
C ALA A 129 -5.19 3.92 -14.02
N GLN A 130 -5.64 2.87 -14.72
CA GLN A 130 -6.16 2.96 -16.08
C GLN A 130 -7.60 3.49 -16.15
N VAL A 131 -8.32 3.60 -15.02
CA VAL A 131 -9.71 4.08 -15.00
C VAL A 131 -9.82 5.55 -15.46
N PRO A 132 -9.06 6.53 -14.90
CA PRO A 132 -9.13 7.91 -15.34
C PRO A 132 -8.86 8.15 -16.84
N PRO A 133 -7.78 7.64 -17.46
CA PRO A 133 -7.58 7.85 -18.90
C PRO A 133 -8.67 7.18 -19.74
N THR A 134 -9.22 6.06 -19.30
CA THR A 134 -10.32 5.38 -19.99
C THR A 134 -11.61 6.21 -19.97
N ILE A 135 -11.95 6.82 -18.85
CA ILE A 135 -13.11 7.71 -18.75
C ILE A 135 -12.97 8.87 -19.73
N LEU A 136 -11.79 9.50 -19.79
CA LEU A 136 -11.55 10.60 -20.74
C LEU A 136 -11.72 10.14 -22.19
N ALA A 137 -11.14 9.00 -22.56
CA ALA A 137 -11.26 8.45 -23.90
C ALA A 137 -12.73 8.17 -24.29
N LEU A 138 -13.51 7.55 -23.41
CA LEU A 138 -14.93 7.26 -23.65
C LEU A 138 -15.79 8.54 -23.76
N LEU A 139 -15.39 9.63 -23.11
CA LEU A 139 -16.01 10.94 -23.22
C LEU A 139 -15.52 11.76 -24.43
N GLY A 140 -14.63 11.21 -25.26
CA GLY A 140 -14.03 11.91 -26.39
C GLY A 140 -13.03 13.01 -25.99
N LEU A 141 -12.48 12.93 -24.77
CA LEU A 141 -11.47 13.83 -24.24
C LEU A 141 -10.07 13.20 -24.37
N ASP A 142 -9.06 14.04 -24.57
CA ASP A 142 -7.66 13.60 -24.67
C ASP A 142 -7.11 13.12 -23.30
N PRO A 143 -6.77 11.83 -23.15
CA PRO A 143 -6.21 11.29 -21.90
C PRO A 143 -4.85 11.90 -21.52
N SER A 144 -4.09 12.40 -22.50
CA SER A 144 -2.79 13.03 -22.26
C SER A 144 -2.88 14.32 -21.46
N ARG A 145 -4.09 14.85 -21.25
CA ARG A 145 -4.33 15.98 -20.34
C ARG A 145 -4.12 15.65 -18.86
N LEU A 146 -4.03 14.36 -18.50
CA LEU A 146 -3.68 13.93 -17.15
C LEU A 146 -2.16 13.93 -16.99
N ILE A 147 -1.67 14.65 -15.96
CA ILE A 147 -0.24 14.68 -15.61
C ILE A 147 0.28 13.25 -15.34
N ALA A 148 -0.50 12.42 -14.67
CA ALA A 148 -0.15 11.02 -14.41
C ALA A 148 0.09 10.24 -15.71
N VAL A 149 -0.76 10.39 -16.73
CA VAL A 149 -0.56 9.73 -18.04
C VAL A 149 0.74 10.21 -18.70
N GLN A 150 1.07 11.49 -18.60
CA GLN A 150 2.32 12.03 -19.15
C GLN A 150 3.56 11.53 -18.42
N GLN A 151 3.49 11.38 -17.09
CA GLN A 151 4.63 11.00 -16.25
C GLN A 151 4.83 9.48 -16.15
N GLU A 152 3.74 8.73 -16.08
CA GLU A 152 3.73 7.29 -15.78
C GLU A 152 3.43 6.44 -17.04
N GLY A 153 2.97 7.07 -18.13
CA GLY A 153 2.64 6.35 -19.36
C GLY A 153 1.41 5.45 -19.21
N THR A 154 0.51 5.74 -18.26
CA THR A 154 -0.68 4.94 -17.99
C THR A 154 -1.58 4.83 -19.22
N GLN A 155 -1.89 3.59 -19.61
CA GLN A 155 -2.69 3.31 -20.81
C GLN A 155 -4.19 3.26 -20.51
N VAL A 156 -5.01 3.55 -21.51
CA VAL A 156 -6.45 3.24 -21.49
C VAL A 156 -6.65 1.72 -21.33
N LEU A 157 -7.77 1.31 -20.72
CA LEU A 157 -8.12 -0.09 -20.57
C LEU A 157 -8.15 -0.82 -21.93
N PRO A 158 -7.64 -2.06 -22.00
CA PRO A 158 -7.70 -2.85 -23.22
C PRO A 158 -9.15 -3.14 -23.62
N GLY A 159 -9.42 -3.09 -24.93
CA GLY A 159 -10.73 -3.40 -25.47
C GLY A 159 -11.78 -2.28 -25.39
N ILE A 160 -11.35 -1.06 -25.05
CA ILE A 160 -12.15 0.18 -25.08
C ILE A 160 -11.94 0.99 -26.38
N GLN A 161 -11.03 0.54 -27.24
CA GLN A 161 -10.78 1.10 -28.58
C GLN A 161 -11.84 0.64 -29.59
#